data_AF-X1PSE4-F1
#
_entry.id   AF-X1PSE4-F1
#
_cell.length_a   1.000
_cell.length_b   1.000
_cell.length_c   1.000
_cell.angle_alpha   90.00
_cell.angle_beta   90.00
_cell.angle_gamma   90.00
#
_symmetry.space_group_name_H-M   'P 1'
#
loop_
_entity.id
_entity.type
_entity.pdbx_description
1 polymer ?
#
loop_
_entity_poly.entity_id
_entity_poly.type
_entity_poly.pdbx_seq_one_letter_code
_entity_poly.pdbx_strand_id
1 'polypeptide(L)' 'MNQFKYISPKTKDEVLKILKEENTRACLVAGCTNVLPNI' A
#
# COMPACT_ATOMS: atom_id res chain seq x y z
N MET A 1 11.58 0.45 -11.66
CA MET A 1 10.27 0.41 -10.98
C MET A 1 9.80 -1.02 -11.02
N ASN A 2 9.67 -1.65 -9.85
CA ASN A 2 9.11 -2.99 -9.78
C ASN A 2 7.61 -2.95 -10.15
N GLN A 3 7.09 -4.05 -10.68
CA GLN A 3 5.66 -4.15 -10.99
C GLN A 3 4.90 -4.37 -9.67
N PHE A 4 4.05 -3.43 -9.28
CA PHE A 4 3.24 -3.52 -8.06
C PHE A 4 1.76 -3.32 -8.35
N LYS A 5 0.92 -3.94 -7.53
CA LYS A 5 -0.53 -3.73 -7.57
C LYS A 5 -0.87 -2.52 -6.71
N TYR A 6 -1.32 -1.45 -7.34
CA TYR A 6 -1.80 -0.27 -6.63
C TYR A 6 -3.25 -0.47 -6.19
N ILE A 7 -3.52 -0.22 -4.90
CA ILE A 7 -4.86 -0.27 -4.32
C ILE A 7 -5.09 1.04 -3.58
N SER A 8 -6.16 1.76 -3.92
CA SER A 8 -6.57 3.01 -3.26
C SER A 8 -7.87 2.78 -2.49
N PRO A 9 -7.80 2.17 -1.30
CA PRO A 9 -8.98 1.95 -0.46
C PRO A 9 -9.61 3.28 -0.03
N LYS A 10 -10.94 3.31 0.10
CA LYS A 10 -11.70 4.53 0.45
C LYS A 10 -11.97 4.63 1.94
N THR A 11 -11.96 3.50 2.64
CA THR A 11 -12.27 3.42 4.07
C THR A 11 -11.14 2.78 4.86
N LYS A 12 -11.07 3.09 6.15
CA LYS A 12 -10.07 2.51 7.05
C LYS A 12 -10.25 0.99 7.21
N ASP A 13 -11.49 0.51 7.21
CA ASP A 13 -11.79 -0.92 7.32
C ASP A 13 -11.28 -1.73 6.13
N GLU A 14 -11.37 -1.18 4.91
CA GLU A 14 -10.79 -1.81 3.71
C GLU A 14 -9.26 -1.92 3.82
N VAL A 15 -8.60 -0.86 4.27
CA VAL A 15 -7.14 -0.86 4.51
C VAL A 15 -6.75 -1.96 5.49
N LEU A 16 -7.48 -2.07 6.61
CA LEU A 16 -7.20 -3.07 7.65
C LEU A 16 -7.40 -4.51 7.15
N LYS A 17 -8.38 -4.75 6.27
CA LYS A 17 -8.56 -6.06 5.63
C LYS A 17 -7.39 -6.38 4.70
N ILE A 18 -7.01 -5.44 3.83
CA ILE A 18 -5.90 -5.64 2.88
C ILE A 18 -4.58 -5.89 3.63
N LEU A 19 -4.31 -5.15 4.70
CA LEU A 19 -3.11 -5.35 5.52
C LEU A 19 -3.09 -6.71 6.21
N LYS A 20 -4.25 -7.23 6.63
CA LYS A 20 -4.35 -8.58 7.22
C LYS A 20 -4.12 -9.67 6.18
N GLU A 21 -4.61 -9.50 4.95
CA GLU A 21 -4.47 -10.48 3.87
C GLU A 21 -3.05 -10.49 3.26
N GLU A 22 -2.48 -9.32 2.97
CA GLU A 22 -1.17 -9.18 2.31
C GLU A 22 0.01 -9.14 3.29
N ASN A 23 -0.26 -8.93 4.59
CA ASN A 23 0.72 -8.95 5.67
C ASN A 23 1.98 -8.13 5.32
N THR A 24 3.16 -8.76 5.16
CA THR A 24 4.44 -8.10 4.86
C THR A 24 4.64 -7.70 3.40
N ARG A 25 3.71 -8.03 2.48
CA ARG A 25 3.83 -7.72 1.04
C ARG A 25 3.14 -6.41 0.65
N ALA A 26 2.33 -5.82 1.54
CA ALA A 26 1.70 -4.53 1.31
C ALA A 26 2.55 -3.39 1.89
N CYS A 27 2.73 -2.32 1.11
CA CYS A 27 3.35 -1.08 1.55
C CYS A 27 2.29 0.03 1.55
N LEU A 28 2.10 0.71 2.69
CA LEU A 28 1.27 1.91 2.76
C LEU A 28 2.06 3.10 2.22
N VAL A 29 1.54 3.70 1.15
CA VAL A 29 2.14 4.87 0.52
C VAL A 29 1.22 6.06 0.76
N ALA A 30 1.74 7.10 1.41
CA ALA A 30 1.07 8.38 1.63
C ALA A 30 2.00 9.50 1.17
N GLY A 31 1.48 10.64 0.71
CA GLY A 31 2.27 11.83 0.28
C GLY A 31 3.28 11.60 -0.85
N CYS A 32 3.62 10.35 -1.13
CA CYS A 32 4.51 9.81 -2.15
C CYS A 32 5.95 10.35 -2.15
N THR A 33 6.31 11.27 -1.27
CA THR A 33 7.62 11.94 -1.24
C THR A 33 8.76 11.09 -0.71
N ASN A 34 8.52 10.22 0.28
CA ASN A 34 9.56 9.36 0.87
C ASN A 34 9.58 7.93 0.34
N VAL A 35 8.46 7.44 -0.20
CA VAL A 35 8.26 6.01 -0.47
C VAL A 35 8.39 5.67 -1.96
N LEU A 36 7.96 6.56 -2.88
CA LEU A 36 8.15 6.36 -4.32
C LEU A 36 9.61 6.20 -4.77
N PRO A 37 10.62 6.87 -4.17
CA PRO A 37 12.01 6.68 -4.58
C PRO A 37 12.56 5.27 -4.30
N ASN A 38 11.85 4.48 -3.48
CA ASN A 38 12.32 3.21 -2.91
C ASN A 38 11.49 1.98 -3.37
N ILE A 39 10.61 2.13 -4.37
CA ILE A 39 9.74 1.06 -4.94
C ILE A 39 10.03 0.87 -6.45
#